data_AF-A0A5J5FUX7-F1
#
_entry.id   AF-A0A5J5FUX7-F1
#
_cell.length_a   1.000
_cell.length_b   1.000
_cell.length_c   1.000
_cell.angle_alpha   90.00
_cell.angle_beta   90.00
_cell.angle_gamma   90.00
#
_symmetry.space_group_name_H-M   'P 1'
#
loop_
_entity.id
_entity.type
_entity.pdbx_description
1 polymer ?
#
loop_
_entity_poly.entity_id
_entity_poly.type
_entity_poly.pdbx_seq_one_letter_code
_entity_poly.pdbx_strand_id
1 'polypeptide(L)'
;MPGGDPLTNARIVLKAPSQRMYIEALRQGQGIGMMAREIMQRYCPERLNVMSARREPADIWLAVNPDVWSAGRVQATLSVINECFKNGTLLKVAV
;
A
#
# COMPACT_ATOMS: atom_id res chain seq x y z
N MET A 1 -8.00 -14.02 10.77
CA MET A 1 -8.27 -13.68 9.36
C MET A 1 -7.64 -14.74 8.48
N PRO A 2 -8.38 -15.47 7.64
CA PRO A 2 -7.76 -16.17 6.52
C PRO A 2 -7.48 -15.08 5.47
N GLY A 3 -6.24 -14.68 5.21
CA GLY A 3 -5.14 -15.52 4.75
C GLY A 3 -5.33 -15.66 3.25
N GLY A 4 -4.92 -14.63 2.49
CA GLY A 4 -5.13 -14.53 1.05
C GLY A 4 -4.67 -15.78 0.30
N ASP A 5 -5.35 -16.09 -0.79
CA ASP A 5 -5.11 -17.30 -1.58
C ASP A 5 -3.61 -17.47 -1.86
N PRO A 6 -3.05 -18.67 -1.62
CA PRO A 6 -1.67 -18.92 -2.00
C PRO A 6 -1.51 -18.66 -3.49
N LEU A 7 -0.42 -17.99 -3.88
CA LEU A 7 0.07 -18.00 -5.25
C LEU A 7 0.45 -19.45 -5.59
N THR A 8 -0.53 -20.29 -5.89
CA THR A 8 -0.44 -21.75 -5.92
C THR A 8 0.56 -22.29 -6.94
N ASN A 9 1.06 -21.44 -7.85
CA ASN A 9 2.01 -21.81 -8.90
C ASN A 9 3.18 -20.81 -9.09
N ALA A 10 3.44 -19.90 -8.13
CA ALA A 10 4.56 -18.96 -8.27
C ALA A 10 5.81 -19.46 -7.53
N ARG A 11 6.96 -19.44 -8.21
CA ARG A 11 8.26 -19.61 -7.55
C ARG A 11 8.65 -18.31 -6.87
N ILE A 12 8.68 -18.30 -5.54
CA ILE A 12 9.16 -17.15 -4.77
C ILE A 12 10.68 -17.10 -4.87
N VAL A 13 11.20 -16.10 -5.58
CA VAL A 13 12.66 -15.87 -5.75
C VAL A 13 13.22 -14.89 -4.71
N LEU A 14 12.37 -14.04 -4.14
CA LEU A 14 12.74 -13.08 -3.11
C LEU A 14 11.57 -12.81 -2.16
N LYS A 15 11.86 -12.79 -0.85
CA LYS A 15 10.98 -12.25 0.18
C LYS A 15 11.66 -11.04 0.81
N ALA A 16 11.03 -9.87 0.73
CA ALA A 16 11.56 -8.62 1.27
C ALA A 16 10.83 -8.24 2.57
N PRO A 17 11.54 -7.90 3.65
CA PRO A 17 10.92 -7.47 4.92
C PRO A 17 10.41 -6.02 4.87
N SER A 18 10.71 -5.28 3.80
CA SER A 18 10.26 -3.90 3.64
C SER A 18 9.88 -3.58 2.21
N GLN A 19 8.96 -2.64 2.05
CA GLN A 19 8.54 -2.15 0.74
C GLN A 19 9.70 -1.51 -0.03
N ARG A 20 10.64 -0.81 0.64
CA ARG A 20 11.81 -0.20 -0.03
C ARG A 20 12.72 -1.25 -0.66
N MET A 21 13.02 -2.31 0.07
CA MET A 21 13.84 -3.40 -0.46
C MET A 21 13.12 -4.14 -1.59
N TYR A 22 11.79 -4.26 -1.49
CA TYR A 22 10.99 -4.83 -2.57
C TYR A 22 10.99 -3.96 -3.83
N ILE A 23 10.87 -2.63 -3.70
CA ILE A 23 11.02 -1.66 -4.80
C ILE A 23 12.38 -1.84 -5.46
N GLU A 24 13.48 -1.86 -4.70
CA GLU A 24 14.82 -1.98 -5.27
C GLU A 24 15.02 -3.31 -6.01
N ALA A 25 14.50 -4.41 -5.48
CA ALA A 25 14.54 -5.70 -6.18
C ALA A 25 13.80 -5.66 -7.52
N LEU A 26 12.63 -5.00 -7.57
CA LEU A 26 11.92 -4.78 -8.83
C LEU A 26 12.71 -3.87 -9.77
N ARG A 27 13.45 -2.89 -9.24
CA ARG A 27 14.31 -2.02 -10.06
C ARG A 27 15.48 -2.79 -10.67
N GLN A 28 16.03 -3.78 -9.96
CA GLN A 28 17.11 -4.63 -10.45
C GLN A 28 16.63 -5.80 -11.33
N GLY A 29 15.34 -5.88 -11.67
CA GLY A 29 14.81 -6.92 -12.55
C GLY A 29 14.77 -8.32 -11.91
N GLN A 30 14.72 -8.40 -10.59
CA GLN A 30 14.75 -9.67 -9.84
C GLN A 30 13.46 -10.50 -9.97
N GLY A 31 12.47 -10.02 -10.73
CA GLY A 31 11.24 -10.76 -11.02
C GLY A 31 10.02 -9.87 -11.27
N ILE A 32 8.84 -10.47 -11.17
CA ILE A 32 7.54 -9.79 -11.25
C ILE A 32 7.00 -9.58 -9.83
N GLY A 33 6.41 -8.42 -9.58
CA GLY A 33 5.84 -8.08 -8.28
C GLY A 33 4.50 -7.36 -8.35
N MET A 34 3.75 -7.43 -7.24
CA MET A 34 2.49 -6.72 -7.06
C MET A 34 2.68 -5.57 -6.08
N MET A 35 2.26 -4.37 -6.47
CA MET A 35 2.41 -3.15 -5.67
C MET A 35 1.31 -2.15 -6.03
N ALA A 36 0.99 -1.27 -5.08
CA ALA A 36 0.07 -0.16 -5.33
C ALA A 36 0.54 0.67 -6.53
N ARG A 37 -0.42 1.03 -7.39
CA ARG A 37 -0.16 1.70 -8.67
C ARG A 37 0.57 3.03 -8.46
N GLU A 38 0.17 3.79 -7.47
CA GLU A 38 0.70 5.11 -7.12
C GLU A 38 2.18 5.01 -6.74
N ILE A 39 2.56 3.93 -6.04
CA ILE A 39 3.95 3.66 -5.65
C ILE A 39 4.77 3.27 -6.88
N MET A 40 4.26 2.40 -7.75
CA MET A 40 4.95 2.02 -8.99
C MET A 40 5.16 3.21 -9.92
N GLN A 41 4.14 4.06 -10.11
CA GLN A 41 4.24 5.27 -10.93
C GLN A 41 5.28 6.26 -10.38
N ARG A 42 5.41 6.34 -9.05
CA ARG A 42 6.36 7.27 -8.41
C ARG A 42 7.80 6.77 -8.39
N TYR A 43 8.02 5.48 -8.12
CA TYR A 43 9.36 4.96 -7.82
C TYR A 43 9.94 4.05 -8.91
N CYS A 44 9.10 3.51 -9.79
CA CYS A 44 9.48 2.60 -10.87
C CYS A 44 8.71 2.92 -12.17
N PRO A 45 8.68 4.18 -12.64
CA PRO A 45 7.88 4.58 -13.81
C PRO A 45 8.28 3.84 -15.10
N GLU A 46 9.51 3.32 -15.16
CA GLU A 46 10.05 2.58 -16.29
C GLU A 46 9.59 1.12 -16.37
N ARG A 47 8.81 0.62 -15.39
CA ARG A 47 8.38 -0.79 -15.32
C ARG A 47 7.06 -1.00 -16.07
N LEU A 48 6.96 -2.17 -16.71
CA LEU A 48 5.78 -2.58 -17.46
C LEU A 48 4.75 -3.28 -16.55
N ASN A 49 3.48 -2.89 -16.67
CA ASN A 49 2.38 -3.64 -16.06
C ASN A 49 2.01 -4.84 -16.96
N VAL A 50 2.41 -6.03 -16.53
CA VAL A 50 2.20 -7.30 -17.27
C VAL A 50 0.86 -7.98 -16.98
N MET A 51 0.09 -7.50 -15.99
CA MET A 51 -1.23 -8.05 -15.62
C MET A 51 -2.26 -6.93 -15.44
N SER A 52 -2.40 -6.07 -16.44
CA SER A 52 -3.22 -4.83 -16.35
C SER A 52 -4.72 -5.06 -16.10
N ALA A 53 -5.24 -6.24 -16.44
CA ALA A 53 -6.62 -6.66 -16.18
C ALA A 53 -6.85 -7.07 -14.72
N ARG A 54 -5.80 -7.49 -13.99
CA ARG A 54 -5.91 -7.88 -12.58
C ARG A 54 -5.78 -6.63 -11.72
N ARG A 55 -6.84 -6.32 -10.97
CA ARG A 55 -6.86 -5.23 -9.98
C ARG A 55 -7.34 -5.77 -8.66
N GLU A 56 -6.55 -5.58 -7.62
CA GLU A 56 -6.90 -5.91 -6.24
C GLU A 56 -6.92 -4.59 -5.45
N PRO A 57 -8.10 -3.95 -5.30
CA PRO A 57 -8.20 -2.74 -4.51
C PRO A 57 -7.92 -3.05 -3.03
N ALA A 58 -7.21 -2.15 -2.37
CA ALA A 58 -6.96 -2.20 -0.93
C ALA A 58 -7.38 -0.88 -0.30
N ASP A 59 -8.18 -0.95 0.76
CA ASP A 59 -8.50 0.20 1.60
C ASP A 59 -7.29 0.54 2.50
N ILE A 60 -6.96 1.83 2.61
CA ILE A 60 -5.97 2.31 3.57
C ILE A 60 -6.70 2.82 4.81
N TRP A 61 -6.38 2.23 5.95
CA TRP A 61 -6.99 2.57 7.24
C TRP A 61 -6.04 3.41 8.08
N LEU A 62 -6.56 4.50 8.64
CA LEU A 62 -5.90 5.23 9.71
C LEU A 62 -6.44 4.72 11.04
N ALA A 63 -5.59 4.03 11.80
CA ALA A 63 -5.93 3.52 13.13
C ALA A 63 -5.50 4.54 14.19
N VAL A 64 -6.41 4.85 15.12
CA VAL A 64 -6.17 5.80 16.21
C VAL A 64 -6.58 5.15 17.52
N ASN A 65 -5.76 5.31 18.56
CA ASN A 65 -6.14 4.80 19.88
C ASN A 65 -7.39 5.57 20.38
N PRO A 66 -8.47 4.86 20.79
CA PRO A 66 -9.70 5.48 21.25
C PRO A 66 -9.51 6.41 22.45
N ASP A 67 -8.55 6.12 23.34
CA ASP A 67 -8.28 6.90 24.56
C ASP A 67 -7.79 8.32 24.26
N VAL A 68 -7.19 8.53 23.08
CA VAL A 68 -6.65 9.83 22.66
C VAL A 68 -7.40 10.43 21.47
N TRP A 69 -8.42 9.73 20.94
CA TRP A 69 -9.19 10.16 19.77
C TRP A 69 -9.73 11.58 19.94
N SER A 70 -10.31 11.90 21.10
CA SER A 70 -10.93 13.20 21.37
C SER A 70 -9.94 14.33 21.63
N ALA A 71 -8.64 14.05 21.76
CA ALA A 71 -7.65 15.08 22.03
C ALA A 71 -7.52 16.05 20.83
N GLY A 72 -7.56 17.36 21.11
CA GLY A 72 -7.58 18.38 20.05
C GLY A 72 -6.42 18.28 19.05
N ARG A 73 -5.20 17.99 19.51
CA ARG A 73 -4.03 17.76 18.64
C ARG A 73 -4.18 16.55 17.72
N VAL A 74 -4.85 15.50 18.20
CA VAL A 74 -5.12 14.29 17.41
C VAL A 74 -6.14 14.65 16.34
N GLN A 75 -7.27 15.25 16.71
CA GLN A 75 -8.29 15.70 15.76
C GLN A 75 -7.73 16.64 14.68
N ALA A 76 -6.88 17.60 15.06
CA ALA A 76 -6.22 18.49 14.09
C ALA A 76 -5.34 17.71 13.10
N THR A 77 -4.56 16.74 13.60
CA THR A 77 -3.74 15.87 12.75
C THR A 77 -4.60 15.02 11.80
N LEU A 78 -5.69 14.43 12.32
CA LEU A 78 -6.62 13.63 11.52
C LEU A 78 -7.28 14.46 10.41
N SER A 79 -7.64 15.71 10.70
CA SER A 79 -8.21 16.63 9.72
C SER A 79 -7.25 16.87 8.55
N VAL A 80 -5.99 17.19 8.85
CA VAL A 80 -4.94 17.42 7.83
C VAL A 80 -4.66 16.15 7.02
N ILE A 81 -4.52 15.00 7.68
CA ILE A 81 -4.31 13.73 6.98
C ILE A 81 -5.48 13.45 6.04
N ASN A 82 -6.72 13.55 6.53
CA ASN A 82 -7.90 13.31 5.71
C ASN A 82 -7.93 14.24 4.49
N GLU A 83 -7.59 15.53 4.67
CA GLU A 83 -7.48 16.49 3.57
C GLU A 83 -6.44 16.09 2.52
N CYS A 84 -5.25 15.60 2.93
CA CYS A 84 -4.22 15.14 2.00
C CYS A 84 -4.67 13.96 1.12
N PHE A 85 -5.60 13.12 1.59
CA PHE A 85 -6.01 11.89 0.89
C PHE A 85 -7.35 12.01 0.11
N LYS A 86 -8.08 13.14 0.23
CA LYS A 86 -9.38 13.37 -0.45
C LYS A 86 -9.38 13.12 -1.97
N ASN A 87 -8.23 13.28 -2.66
CA ASN A 87 -8.15 13.26 -4.12
C ASN A 87 -7.51 12.01 -4.73
N GLY A 88 -7.13 10.98 -3.94
CA GLY A 88 -6.35 9.85 -4.49
C GLY A 88 -6.62 8.48 -3.89
N THR A 89 -6.99 8.38 -2.61
CA THR A 89 -7.24 7.09 -1.95
C THR A 89 -8.22 7.29 -0.82
N LEU A 90 -9.28 6.48 -0.76
CA LEU A 90 -10.33 6.60 0.25
C LEU A 90 -9.75 6.17 1.61
N LEU A 91 -9.25 7.14 2.38
CA LEU A 91 -8.79 6.91 3.75
C LEU A 91 -10.01 6.67 4.63
N LYS A 92 -10.10 5.48 5.22
CA LYS A 92 -11.12 5.18 6.23
C LYS A 92 -10.50 5.29 7.60
N VAL A 93 -11.17 6.00 8.51
CA VAL A 93 -10.71 6.12 9.88
C VAL A 93 -11.39 5.06 10.72
N ALA A 94 -10.59 4.22 11.37
CA ALA A 94 -11.06 3.22 12.32
C ALA A 94 -10.69 3.68 13.74
N VAL A 95 -11.68 3.61 14.64
CA VAL A 95 -11.55 3.89 16.08
C VAL A 95 -11.66 2.58 16.83
#